data_AF-A0A0M3J5F5-F1
#
_entry.id   AF-A0A0M3J5F5-F1
#
_cell.length_a   1.000
_cell.length_b   1.000
_cell.length_c   1.000
_cell.angle_alpha   90.00
_cell.angle_beta   90.00
_cell.angle_gamma   90.00
#
_symmetry.space_group_name_H-M   'P 1'
#
loop_
_entity.id
_entity.type
_entity.pdbx_description
1 polymer ?
#
loop_
_entity_poly.entity_id
_entity_poly.type
_entity_poly.pdbx_seq_one_letter_code
_entity_poly.pdbx_strand_id
1 'polypeptide(L)'
;LRKKRESDRFLSFFSKVEQRPVITYAASVDAAGAECGAGPALPFELKEGMRVAPIQRRPALSPHTYDHLLDNDESTSRNSLYLSNVPRRRTTSPKRNEMRAKLFQFHDNYRPPYYGTWRKRSKTITGRRPFGRDTKILDYDVDSDEEWEDEPEGEEIGDENNQSDESEASDKYRCC
;
A
#
# COMPACT_ATOMS: atom_id res chain seq x y z
N LEU A 1 -24.30 -29.22 -36.28
CA LEU A 1 -24.14 -28.98 -34.82
C LEU A 1 -22.74 -29.36 -34.39
N ARG A 2 -21.97 -28.48 -33.73
CA ARG A 2 -21.09 -28.78 -32.58
C ARG A 2 -20.40 -27.47 -32.13
N LYS A 3 -21.07 -26.71 -31.27
CA LYS A 3 -20.39 -25.72 -30.40
C LYS A 3 -19.59 -26.53 -29.38
N LYS A 4 -18.30 -26.77 -29.63
CA LYS A 4 -17.40 -27.24 -28.58
C LYS A 4 -17.22 -26.09 -27.59
N ARG A 5 -17.48 -26.36 -26.31
CA ARG A 5 -17.50 -25.34 -25.25
C ARG A 5 -16.07 -24.87 -24.99
N GLU A 6 -15.81 -23.60 -25.23
CA GLU A 6 -14.53 -22.93 -24.92
C GLU A 6 -14.13 -23.06 -23.43
N SER A 7 -15.12 -23.34 -22.56
CA SER A 7 -14.92 -23.59 -21.13
C SER A 7 -13.95 -24.75 -20.84
N ASP A 8 -13.89 -25.77 -21.69
CA ASP A 8 -13.00 -26.92 -21.46
C ASP A 8 -11.52 -26.52 -21.55
N ARG A 9 -11.22 -25.52 -22.39
CA ARG A 9 -9.88 -24.93 -22.53
C ARG A 9 -9.54 -24.02 -21.37
N PHE A 10 -10.53 -23.40 -20.74
CA PHE A 10 -10.35 -22.61 -19.52
C PHE A 10 -10.10 -23.51 -18.30
N LEU A 11 -10.80 -24.64 -18.19
CA LEU A 11 -10.62 -25.60 -17.09
C LEU A 11 -9.27 -26.32 -17.13
N SER A 12 -8.60 -26.41 -18.29
CA SER A 12 -7.26 -27.00 -18.39
C SER A 12 -6.14 -26.12 -17.81
N PHE A 13 -6.40 -24.86 -17.47
CA PHE A 13 -5.40 -23.98 -16.83
C PHE A 13 -5.21 -24.29 -15.33
N PHE A 14 -6.17 -24.94 -14.69
CA PHE A 14 -6.10 -25.24 -13.27
C PHE A 14 -5.60 -26.67 -13.07
N SER A 15 -4.51 -26.83 -12.33
CA SER A 15 -4.10 -28.16 -11.87
C SER A 15 -5.16 -28.70 -10.92
N LYS A 16 -5.58 -29.95 -11.14
CA LYS A 16 -6.51 -30.64 -10.24
C LYS A 16 -5.81 -30.80 -8.89
N VAL A 17 -6.20 -30.00 -7.92
CA VAL A 17 -5.74 -30.16 -6.54
C VAL A 17 -6.40 -31.43 -6.00
N GLU A 18 -5.60 -32.49 -5.88
CA GLU A 18 -6.03 -33.69 -5.16
C GLU A 18 -6.35 -33.30 -3.72
N GLN A 19 -7.50 -33.73 -3.21
CA GLN A 19 -7.85 -33.52 -1.81
C GLN A 19 -6.81 -34.23 -0.97
N ARG A 20 -5.94 -33.46 -0.31
CA ARG A 20 -4.98 -34.01 0.65
C ARG A 20 -5.76 -34.60 1.82
N PRO A 21 -5.33 -35.76 2.37
CA PRO A 21 -5.94 -36.29 3.58
C PRO A 21 -5.90 -35.23 4.68
N VAL A 22 -7.00 -35.09 5.42
CA VAL A 22 -7.05 -34.25 6.62
C VAL A 22 -6.01 -34.83 7.58
N ILE A 23 -4.91 -34.11 7.76
CA ILE A 23 -3.87 -34.50 8.72
C ILE A 23 -4.42 -34.19 10.11
N THR A 24 -4.91 -35.21 10.80
CA THR A 24 -5.04 -35.16 12.26
C THR A 24 -3.64 -35.30 12.85
N TYR A 25 -3.26 -34.36 13.71
CA TYR A 25 -1.98 -34.25 14.38
C TYR A 25 -1.71 -35.45 15.30
N ALA A 26 -1.19 -36.55 14.74
CA ALA A 26 -0.44 -37.53 15.51
C ALA A 26 1.01 -37.05 15.62
N ALA A 27 1.51 -37.06 16.86
CA ALA A 27 2.83 -36.67 17.33
C ALA A 27 3.97 -36.72 16.29
N SER A 28 4.66 -35.59 16.10
CA SER A 28 5.98 -35.57 15.48
C SER A 28 7.01 -36.05 16.50
N VAL A 29 7.63 -37.20 16.22
CA VAL A 29 8.80 -37.72 16.94
C VAL A 29 10.06 -37.01 16.44
N ASP A 30 10.84 -36.46 17.37
CA ASP A 30 12.18 -35.97 17.07
C ASP A 30 13.14 -37.13 16.78
N ALA A 31 14.16 -36.91 15.94
CA ALA A 31 15.18 -37.90 15.54
C ALA A 31 16.01 -38.49 16.71
N ALA A 32 15.79 -38.02 17.94
CA ALA A 32 16.42 -38.50 19.17
C ALA A 32 15.50 -39.36 20.05
N GLY A 33 14.29 -39.67 19.60
CA GLY A 33 13.36 -40.56 20.34
C GLY A 33 12.87 -40.00 21.68
N ALA A 34 12.92 -38.67 21.87
CA ALA A 34 12.35 -38.02 23.04
C ALA A 34 10.92 -37.56 22.74
N GLU A 35 9.98 -37.98 23.58
CA GLU A 35 8.57 -37.62 23.52
C GLU A 35 8.40 -36.14 23.90
N CYS A 36 8.54 -35.22 22.94
CA CYS A 36 8.28 -33.81 23.15
C CYS A 36 6.76 -33.59 23.23
N GLY A 37 6.29 -33.34 24.46
CA GLY A 37 4.88 -33.09 24.77
C GLY A 37 4.24 -32.05 23.85
N ALA A 38 2.94 -32.24 23.60
CA ALA A 38 2.11 -31.42 22.74
C ALA A 38 2.40 -29.92 22.93
N GLY A 39 2.82 -29.26 21.84
CA GLY A 39 3.00 -27.81 21.82
C GLY A 39 1.69 -27.08 22.19
N PRO A 40 1.76 -25.79 22.56
CA PRO A 40 0.58 -25.01 22.91
C PRO A 40 -0.45 -25.06 21.77
N ALA A 41 -1.72 -25.24 22.13
CA ALA A 41 -2.83 -25.29 21.17
C ALA A 41 -2.80 -24.04 20.28
N LEU A 42 -2.69 -24.24 18.97
CA LEU A 42 -2.72 -23.15 18.00
C LEU A 42 -4.17 -22.85 17.62
N PRO A 43 -4.62 -21.59 17.58
CA PRO A 43 -5.99 -21.23 17.21
C PRO A 43 -6.28 -21.37 15.71
N PHE A 44 -5.32 -21.87 14.92
CA PHE A 44 -5.44 -22.09 13.48
C PHE A 44 -4.61 -23.30 13.05
N GLU A 45 -5.03 -23.91 11.94
CA GLU A 45 -4.34 -25.06 11.34
C GLU A 45 -3.10 -24.62 10.54
N LEU A 46 -2.02 -25.39 10.68
CA LEU A 46 -0.78 -25.16 9.94
C LEU A 46 -0.72 -26.05 8.70
N LYS A 47 -0.54 -25.45 7.51
CA LYS A 47 -0.39 -26.20 6.27
C LYS A 47 0.96 -26.91 6.19
N GLU A 48 0.99 -28.02 5.45
CA GLU A 48 2.21 -28.76 5.12
C GLU A 48 3.25 -27.83 4.45
N GLY A 49 4.47 -27.80 5.01
CA GLY A 49 5.56 -26.91 4.58
C GLY A 49 5.52 -25.50 5.18
N MET A 50 4.50 -25.14 5.96
CA MET A 50 4.41 -23.86 6.66
C MET A 50 4.92 -24.02 8.10
N ARG A 51 5.72 -23.06 8.61
CA ARG A 51 6.17 -23.04 10.01
C ARG A 51 5.78 -21.72 10.67
N VAL A 52 5.26 -21.79 11.89
CA VAL A 52 4.99 -20.59 12.70
C VAL A 52 6.32 -19.93 13.08
N ALA A 53 6.35 -18.61 13.10
CA ALA A 53 7.50 -17.89 13.64
C ALA A 53 7.69 -18.26 15.12
N PRO A 54 8.93 -18.49 15.59
CA PRO A 54 9.19 -18.73 17.00
C PRO A 54 8.64 -17.59 17.86
N ILE A 55 7.96 -17.93 18.96
CA ILE A 55 7.42 -16.94 19.91
C ILE A 55 8.55 -16.03 20.41
N GLN A 56 9.68 -16.63 20.74
CA GLN A 56 10.89 -15.91 21.13
C GLN A 56 11.83 -15.80 19.93
N ARG A 57 11.97 -14.58 19.39
CA ARG A 57 12.92 -14.30 18.30
C ARG A 57 14.37 -14.21 18.77
N ARG A 58 14.60 -14.25 20.09
CA ARG A 58 15.91 -14.18 20.75
C ARG A 58 15.94 -15.20 21.89
N PRO A 59 17.08 -15.88 22.14
CA PRO A 59 17.22 -16.71 23.32
C PRO A 59 17.01 -15.87 24.58
N ALA A 60 16.44 -16.48 25.62
CA ALA A 60 16.35 -15.84 26.92
C ALA A 60 17.76 -15.41 27.39
N LEU A 61 17.84 -14.23 28.01
CA LEU A 61 19.08 -13.78 28.63
C LEU A 61 19.47 -14.77 29.74
N SER A 62 20.77 -14.96 29.98
CA SER A 62 21.19 -15.78 31.12
C SER A 62 20.72 -15.11 32.42
N PRO A 63 20.36 -15.88 33.47
CA PRO A 63 19.92 -15.33 34.75
C PRO A 63 20.90 -14.27 35.28
N HIS A 64 22.20 -14.56 35.23
CA HIS A 64 23.26 -13.63 35.61
C HIS A 64 23.21 -12.31 34.80
N THR A 65 22.99 -12.34 33.47
CA THR A 65 22.81 -11.09 32.70
C THR A 65 21.56 -10.30 33.09
N TYR A 66 20.50 -10.98 33.52
CA TYR A 66 19.28 -10.33 33.99
C TYR A 66 19.53 -9.60 35.31
N ASP A 67 20.23 -10.25 36.25
CA ASP A 67 20.62 -9.65 37.53
C ASP A 67 21.51 -8.40 37.31
N HIS A 68 22.55 -8.49 36.46
CA HIS A 68 23.39 -7.33 36.10
C HIS A 68 22.64 -6.16 35.43
N LEU A 69 21.50 -6.42 34.78
CA LEU A 69 20.66 -5.37 34.20
C LEU A 69 19.79 -4.68 35.26
N LEU A 70 19.39 -5.42 36.30
CA LEU A 70 18.64 -4.89 37.44
C LEU A 70 19.56 -4.18 38.44
N ASP A 71 20.80 -4.66 38.58
CA ASP A 71 21.83 -4.13 39.48
C ASP A 71 22.59 -2.92 38.91
N ASN A 72 22.23 -2.44 37.71
CA ASN A 72 22.78 -1.20 37.14
C ASN A 72 22.19 0.04 37.86
N ASP A 73 22.53 0.15 39.14
CA ASP A 73 22.23 1.26 40.03
C ASP A 73 23.08 2.49 39.66
N GLU A 74 22.38 3.63 39.49
CA GLU A 74 22.79 5.05 39.61
C GLU A 74 24.12 5.60 39.04
N SER A 75 25.13 4.81 38.70
CA SER A 75 26.44 5.28 38.23
C SER A 75 26.64 5.17 36.72
N THR A 76 25.66 4.66 35.97
CA THR A 76 25.60 4.88 34.51
C THR A 76 25.40 6.38 34.32
N SER A 77 26.54 7.08 34.19
CA SER A 77 26.68 8.51 33.92
C SER A 77 25.46 9.06 33.21
N ARG A 78 24.87 10.15 33.72
CA ARG A 78 23.73 10.91 33.14
C ARG A 78 23.86 11.22 31.64
N ASN A 79 25.01 10.91 31.03
CA ASN A 79 25.36 11.14 29.64
C ASN A 79 25.39 9.89 28.74
N SER A 80 25.23 8.67 29.26
CA SER A 80 25.16 7.45 28.44
C SER A 80 23.70 7.06 28.20
N LEU A 81 23.05 7.73 27.25
CA LEU A 81 21.74 7.30 26.79
C LEU A 81 21.88 5.87 26.24
N TYR A 82 21.21 4.89 26.84
CA TYR A 82 21.15 3.49 26.37
C TYR A 82 20.92 3.33 24.85
N LEU A 83 20.30 4.34 24.23
CA LEU A 83 19.99 4.39 22.81
C LEU A 83 21.11 4.97 21.92
N SER A 84 22.25 5.43 22.46
CA SER A 84 23.36 5.99 21.66
C SER A 84 24.00 4.97 20.74
N ASN A 85 24.01 3.70 21.16
CA ASN A 85 24.64 2.60 20.42
C ASN A 85 23.67 1.95 19.43
N VAL A 86 22.40 2.36 19.45
CA VAL A 86 21.42 1.90 18.46
C VAL A 86 21.71 2.63 17.15
N PRO A 87 21.92 1.92 16.03
CA PRO A 87 22.12 2.58 14.75
C PRO A 87 20.90 3.45 14.47
N ARG A 88 21.09 4.78 14.45
CA ARG A 88 20.06 5.71 13.98
C ARG A 88 19.77 5.34 12.53
N ARG A 89 18.66 4.63 12.30
CA ARG A 89 18.06 4.59 10.96
C ARG A 89 17.74 6.04 10.61
N ARG A 90 18.59 6.64 9.77
CA ARG A 90 18.20 7.83 9.02
C ARG A 90 17.00 7.36 8.20
N THR A 91 15.81 7.70 8.64
CA THR A 91 14.60 7.52 7.83
C THR A 91 14.77 8.46 6.65
N THR A 92 15.44 8.00 5.60
CA THR A 92 15.41 8.67 4.31
C THR A 92 13.98 8.50 3.85
N SER A 93 13.16 9.54 4.04
CA SER A 93 11.85 9.57 3.43
C SER A 93 12.07 9.34 1.93
N PRO A 94 11.40 8.36 1.30
CA PRO A 94 11.61 8.11 -0.12
C PRO A 94 11.41 9.41 -0.90
N LYS A 95 12.33 9.70 -1.83
CA LYS A 95 12.20 10.87 -2.71
C LYS A 95 10.88 10.73 -3.46
N ARG A 96 9.94 11.63 -3.22
CA ARG A 96 8.66 11.64 -3.93
C ARG A 96 8.91 12.12 -5.35
N ASN A 97 8.29 11.46 -6.33
CA ASN A 97 8.31 11.94 -7.71
C ASN A 97 7.42 13.19 -7.81
N GLU A 98 8.03 14.35 -8.08
CA GLU A 98 7.34 15.64 -8.22
C GLU A 98 6.46 15.72 -9.46
N MET A 99 6.74 14.87 -10.46
CA MET A 99 5.97 14.75 -11.70
C MET A 99 4.80 13.78 -11.58
N ARG A 100 4.54 13.22 -10.39
CA ARG A 100 3.41 12.31 -10.21
C ARG A 100 2.09 13.08 -10.27
N ALA A 101 1.28 12.76 -11.27
CA ALA A 101 -0.09 13.25 -11.35
C ALA A 101 -0.92 12.76 -10.15
N LYS A 102 -1.83 13.61 -9.70
CA LYS A 102 -2.80 13.34 -8.64
C LYS A 102 -4.18 13.58 -9.22
N LEU A 103 -5.11 12.67 -8.90
CA LEU A 103 -6.53 12.82 -9.17
C LEU A 103 -7.22 13.26 -7.88
N PHE A 104 -7.93 14.38 -7.93
CA PHE A 104 -8.83 14.81 -6.88
C PHE A 104 -10.23 14.91 -7.48
N GLN A 105 -11.08 13.95 -7.13
CA GLN A 105 -12.47 13.87 -7.54
C GLN A 105 -13.33 13.86 -6.28
N PHE A 106 -14.35 14.72 -6.27
CA PHE A 106 -15.28 14.85 -5.16
C PHE A 106 -16.67 14.46 -5.67
N HIS A 107 -17.40 13.68 -4.89
CA HIS A 107 -18.71 13.16 -5.30
C HIS A 107 -19.86 14.16 -5.14
N ASP A 108 -19.69 15.16 -4.25
CA ASP A 108 -20.73 16.13 -3.91
C ASP A 108 -20.63 17.42 -4.74
N ASN A 109 -19.55 17.56 -5.52
CA ASN A 109 -19.18 18.81 -6.17
C ASN A 109 -19.51 18.76 -7.67
N TYR A 110 -20.08 19.83 -8.21
CA TYR A 110 -20.39 19.96 -9.65
C TYR A 110 -19.15 20.20 -10.51
N ARG A 111 -18.07 20.69 -9.89
CA ARG A 111 -16.81 20.97 -10.60
C ARG A 111 -16.17 19.69 -11.18
N PRO A 112 -15.52 19.77 -12.34
CA PRO A 112 -14.80 18.63 -12.91
C PRO A 112 -13.63 18.18 -12.01
N PRO A 113 -13.26 16.89 -12.04
CA PRO A 113 -12.15 16.37 -11.25
C PRO A 113 -10.83 16.99 -11.68
N TYR A 114 -9.98 17.31 -10.70
CA TYR A 114 -8.63 17.78 -10.97
C TYR A 114 -7.70 16.60 -11.28
N TYR A 115 -7.02 16.64 -12.43
CA TYR A 115 -5.95 15.71 -12.78
C TYR A 115 -4.68 16.47 -13.15
N GLY A 116 -3.66 16.42 -12.28
CA GLY A 116 -2.43 17.19 -12.52
C GLY A 116 -1.35 17.00 -11.48
N THR A 117 -0.21 17.68 -11.67
CA THR A 117 0.90 17.63 -10.70
C THR A 117 0.71 18.68 -9.61
N TRP A 118 0.77 18.27 -8.35
CA TRP A 118 0.71 19.20 -7.21
C TRP A 118 2.05 19.22 -6.48
N ARG A 119 2.79 20.33 -6.64
CA ARG A 119 4.17 20.52 -6.15
C ARG A 119 4.27 21.31 -4.85
N LYS A 120 3.25 22.08 -4.47
CA LYS A 120 3.23 22.85 -3.22
C LYS A 120 3.21 21.90 -2.01
N ARG A 121 4.02 22.16 -0.99
CA ARG A 121 4.12 21.32 0.22
C ARG A 121 4.01 22.16 1.48
N SER A 122 3.11 21.73 2.36
CA SER A 122 3.00 22.31 3.70
C SER A 122 4.20 21.94 4.57
N LYS A 123 4.69 22.93 5.35
CA LYS A 123 5.62 22.70 6.47
C LYS A 123 4.89 22.41 7.77
N THR A 124 3.65 22.85 7.89
CA THR A 124 2.82 22.72 9.10
C THR A 124 2.18 21.34 9.18
N ILE A 125 1.68 20.83 8.06
CA ILE A 125 1.02 19.53 7.96
C ILE A 125 2.08 18.46 7.69
N THR A 126 2.30 17.59 8.67
CA THR A 126 3.29 16.51 8.60
C THR A 126 2.67 15.18 9.03
N GLY A 127 3.33 14.05 8.75
CA GLY A 127 2.83 12.74 9.18
C GLY A 127 2.67 12.58 10.70
N ARG A 128 3.34 13.43 11.50
CA ARG A 128 3.18 13.49 12.96
C ARG A 128 2.17 14.54 13.42
N ARG A 129 1.67 15.39 12.50
CA ARG A 129 0.74 16.49 12.76
C ARG A 129 -0.29 16.55 11.62
N PRO A 130 -1.21 15.57 11.53
CA PRO A 130 -2.16 15.47 10.42
C PRO A 130 -3.23 16.57 10.45
N PHE A 131 -3.64 17.03 11.65
CA PHE A 131 -4.66 18.07 11.82
C PHE A 131 -4.10 19.50 11.86
N GLY A 132 -2.89 19.71 11.32
CA GLY A 132 -2.38 21.06 11.14
C GLY A 132 -3.19 21.82 10.09
N ARG A 133 -3.34 23.13 10.24
CA ARG A 133 -3.86 24.03 9.19
C ARG A 133 -2.71 24.85 8.63
N ASP A 134 -2.58 24.87 7.31
CA ASP A 134 -1.54 25.67 6.63
C ASP A 134 -2.13 26.84 5.87
N THR A 135 -2.23 27.98 6.54
CA THR A 135 -2.79 29.23 6.01
C THR A 135 -1.92 29.92 4.96
N LYS A 136 -0.69 29.43 4.72
CA LYS A 136 0.21 30.06 3.73
C LYS A 136 0.03 29.51 2.32
N ILE A 137 -0.41 28.26 2.22
CA ILE A 137 -0.49 27.54 0.94
C ILE A 137 -1.93 27.32 0.54
N LEU A 138 -2.80 27.07 1.53
CA LEU A 138 -4.21 26.79 1.35
C LEU A 138 -5.00 27.85 2.12
N ASP A 139 -6.03 28.36 1.47
CA ASP A 139 -7.07 29.13 2.13
C ASP A 139 -8.18 28.14 2.53
N TYR A 140 -8.55 28.12 3.81
CA TYR A 140 -9.57 27.22 4.34
C TYR A 140 -10.91 27.91 4.55
N ASP A 141 -10.94 29.25 4.47
CA ASP A 141 -12.15 30.04 4.71
C ASP A 141 -12.97 30.19 3.41
N VAL A 142 -12.34 29.90 2.26
CA VAL A 142 -12.96 29.92 0.94
C VAL A 142 -13.36 28.51 0.52
N ASP A 143 -14.65 28.30 0.24
CA ASP A 143 -15.13 27.06 -0.37
C ASP A 143 -15.13 27.19 -1.90
N SER A 144 -14.12 26.61 -2.53
CA SER A 144 -13.98 26.53 -3.99
C SER A 144 -15.12 25.80 -4.71
N ASP A 145 -16.07 25.18 -3.99
CA ASP A 145 -17.23 24.53 -4.62
C ASP A 145 -18.35 25.50 -4.95
N GLU A 146 -18.60 26.50 -4.09
CA GLU A 146 -19.71 27.46 -4.23
C GLU A 146 -19.51 28.43 -5.41
N GLU A 147 -18.26 28.62 -5.86
CA GLU A 147 -17.92 29.47 -7.01
C GLU A 147 -18.21 28.79 -8.36
N TRP A 148 -18.44 27.48 -8.39
CA TRP A 148 -18.83 26.80 -9.63
C TRP A 148 -20.32 26.94 -9.87
N GLU A 149 -20.69 27.72 -10.89
CA GLU A 149 -22.05 27.77 -11.43
C GLU A 149 -22.31 26.54 -12.30
N ASP A 150 -23.53 26.00 -12.24
CA ASP A 150 -24.01 25.03 -13.23
C ASP A 150 -24.05 25.74 -14.59
N GLU A 151 -23.12 25.43 -15.49
CA GLU A 151 -23.20 25.92 -16.87
C GLU A 151 -24.57 25.50 -17.44
N PRO A 152 -25.33 26.44 -18.02
CA PRO A 152 -26.60 26.10 -18.66
C PRO A 152 -26.34 25.05 -19.73
N GLU A 153 -27.30 24.11 -19.90
CA GLU A 153 -27.25 23.09 -20.95
C GLU A 153 -26.79 23.74 -22.27
N GLY A 154 -25.57 23.41 -22.69
CA GLY A 154 -24.93 24.08 -23.80
C GLY A 154 -25.79 24.02 -25.06
N GLU A 155 -25.80 25.12 -25.81
CA GLU A 155 -26.44 25.17 -27.12
C GLU A 155 -25.87 24.05 -28.02
N GLU A 156 -26.74 23.29 -28.69
CA GLU A 156 -26.34 22.24 -29.61
C GLU A 156 -25.48 22.85 -30.73
N ILE A 157 -24.15 22.66 -30.64
CA ILE A 157 -23.24 22.96 -31.75
C ILE A 157 -23.55 21.93 -32.84
N GLY A 158 -24.48 22.29 -33.72
CA GLY A 158 -24.80 21.52 -34.92
C GLY A 158 -23.58 21.46 -35.84
N ASP A 159 -23.09 20.24 -36.05
CA ASP A 159 -21.97 19.96 -36.96
C ASP A 159 -22.46 20.03 -38.41
N GLU A 160 -22.76 21.24 -38.90
CA GLU A 160 -23.25 21.51 -40.27
C GLU A 160 -22.13 21.51 -41.35
N ASN A 161 -20.98 20.88 -41.10
CA ASN A 161 -19.87 20.80 -42.08
C ASN A 161 -19.60 19.41 -42.63
N ASN A 162 -20.63 18.57 -42.78
CA ASN A 162 -20.51 17.30 -43.51
C ASN A 162 -21.31 17.30 -44.83
N GLN A 163 -21.11 18.34 -45.64
CA GLN A 163 -21.50 18.33 -47.04
C GLN A 163 -20.24 18.39 -47.92
N SER A 164 -20.02 17.26 -48.60
CA SER A 164 -19.45 17.15 -49.95
C SER A 164 -18.10 17.84 -50.22
N ASP A 165 -17.03 17.07 -50.36
CA ASP A 165 -16.66 16.57 -51.70
C ASP A 165 -15.40 15.70 -51.68
N GLU A 166 -15.53 14.57 -52.37
CA GLU A 166 -14.49 13.68 -52.84
C GLU A 166 -13.59 14.45 -53.83
N SER A 167 -12.35 14.76 -53.44
CA SER A 167 -11.29 15.02 -54.41
C SER A 167 -9.91 14.70 -53.84
N GLU A 168 -9.34 13.60 -54.32
CA GLU A 168 -7.92 13.28 -54.23
C GLU A 168 -7.08 14.38 -54.90
N ALA A 169 -6.15 15.02 -54.17
CA ALA A 169 -4.93 15.60 -54.74
C ALA A 169 -3.94 16.15 -53.68
N SER A 170 -2.73 15.58 -53.70
CA SER A 170 -1.41 16.21 -53.53
C SER A 170 -1.05 17.09 -52.33
N ASP A 171 0.07 16.67 -51.73
CA ASP A 171 1.22 17.50 -51.33
C ASP A 171 1.18 18.34 -50.03
N LYS A 172 1.96 17.83 -49.07
CA LYS A 172 3.18 18.51 -48.56
C LYS A 172 2.96 19.84 -47.84
N TYR A 173 2.72 19.81 -46.52
CA TYR A 173 3.28 20.83 -45.64
C TYR A 173 3.85 20.26 -44.34
N ARG A 174 5.08 20.72 -44.12
CA ARG A 174 6.02 20.56 -43.02
C ARG A 174 5.44 21.20 -41.75
N CYS A 175 5.36 20.47 -40.64
CA CYS A 175 5.17 21.10 -39.33
C CYS A 175 6.52 21.69 -38.87
N CYS A 176 6.52 22.98 -38.61
CA CYS A 176 7.59 23.68 -37.90
C CYS A 176 7.67 23.21 -36.45
#